data_AF-U1NQA4-F1
#
_entry.id   AF-U1NQA4-F1
#
_cell.length_a   1.000
_cell.length_b   1.000
_cell.length_c   1.000
_cell.angle_alpha   90.00
_cell.angle_beta   90.00
_cell.angle_gamma   90.00
#
_symmetry.space_group_name_H-M   'P 1'
#
loop_
_entity.id
_entity.type
_entity.pdbx_description
1 polymer ?
#
loop_
_entity_poly.entity_id
_entity_poly.type
_entity_poly.pdbx_seq_one_letter_code
_entity_poly.pdbx_strand_id
1 'polypeptide(L)'
;MDEATREYLRGRFADYYRAAEIPLPPAANEREWAHIPWTPGAGTTMVRHQSQLDLGDIDGFLSRTAPRHVYFSAASYDDPGASTMSQKGWRGADLIFDLDADHLPGVDPSETSYKEMLAACKDALSRLLSFLEADFGSPTTGSSSLVAGGTMSTFAPTRFSH
;
A
#
# COMPACT_ATOMS: atom_id res chain seq x y z
N MET A 1 -11.00 -21.64 -0.09
CA MET A 1 -10.10 -21.99 1.03
C MET A 1 -10.94 -22.65 2.11
N ASP A 2 -10.54 -23.83 2.56
CA ASP A 2 -11.20 -24.50 3.68
C ASP A 2 -10.96 -23.74 4.99
N GLU A 3 -11.75 -24.08 6.00
CA GLU A 3 -11.72 -23.41 7.30
C GLU A 3 -10.39 -23.59 8.05
N ALA A 4 -9.82 -24.80 8.05
CA ALA A 4 -8.59 -25.09 8.78
C ALA A 4 -7.41 -24.28 8.21
N THR A 5 -7.27 -24.24 6.88
CA THR A 5 -6.27 -23.41 6.21
C THR A 5 -6.46 -21.93 6.51
N ARG A 6 -7.70 -21.44 6.51
CA ARG A 6 -8.01 -20.03 6.80
C ARG A 6 -7.62 -19.64 8.22
N GLU A 7 -8.02 -20.42 9.21
CA GLU A 7 -7.68 -20.13 10.61
C GLU A 7 -6.18 -20.23 10.87
N TYR A 8 -5.51 -21.21 10.26
CA TYR A 8 -4.05 -21.33 10.33
C TYR A 8 -3.37 -20.06 9.79
N LEU A 9 -3.72 -19.61 8.57
CA LEU A 9 -3.11 -18.43 7.97
C LEU A 9 -3.44 -17.15 8.75
N ARG A 10 -4.68 -17.00 9.22
CA ARG A 10 -5.07 -15.89 10.09
C ARG A 10 -4.21 -15.85 11.35
N GLY A 11 -3.96 -16.99 11.99
CA GLY A 11 -3.06 -17.09 13.15
C GLY A 11 -1.63 -16.66 12.82
N ARG A 12 -1.08 -17.10 11.69
CA ARG A 12 0.28 -16.70 11.25
C ARG A 12 0.39 -15.20 10.98
N PHE A 13 -0.64 -14.59 10.39
CA PHE A 13 -0.69 -13.13 10.19
C PHE A 13 -0.82 -12.38 11.52
N ALA A 14 -1.62 -12.89 12.46
CA ALA A 14 -1.74 -12.30 13.79
C ALA A 14 -0.40 -12.28 14.54
N ASP A 15 0.37 -13.38 14.45
CA ASP A 15 1.72 -13.45 15.05
C ASP A 15 2.68 -12.47 14.38
N TYR A 16 2.64 -12.35 13.05
CA TYR A 16 3.44 -11.37 12.32
C TYR A 16 3.12 -9.94 12.76
N TYR A 17 1.84 -9.56 12.77
CA TYR A 17 1.41 -8.22 13.17
C TYR A 17 1.70 -7.89 14.63
N ARG A 18 1.82 -8.89 15.51
CA ARG A 18 2.22 -8.69 16.91
C ARG A 18 3.72 -8.40 17.06
N ALA A 19 4.53 -8.93 16.15
CA ALA A 19 5.99 -8.83 16.22
C ALA A 19 6.58 -7.73 15.32
N ALA A 20 5.88 -7.36 14.24
CA ALA A 20 6.33 -6.37 13.29
C ALA A 20 6.07 -4.94 13.79
N GLU A 21 7.02 -4.04 13.56
CA GLU A 21 6.82 -2.61 13.67
C GLU A 21 6.38 -2.08 12.30
N ILE A 22 5.13 -1.61 12.20
CA ILE A 22 4.57 -1.13 10.94
C ILE A 22 4.47 0.40 11.00
N PRO A 23 5.29 1.13 10.23
CA PRO A 23 5.23 2.58 10.25
C PRO A 23 3.88 3.06 9.70
N LEU A 24 3.29 4.04 10.38
CA LEU A 24 2.10 4.71 9.87
C LEU A 24 2.45 5.60 8.67
N PRO A 25 1.51 5.76 7.72
CA PRO A 25 1.70 6.71 6.64
C PRO A 25 1.75 8.14 7.16
N PRO A 26 2.43 9.06 6.45
CA PRO A 26 2.36 10.48 6.74
C PRO A 26 0.92 10.97 6.79
N ALA A 27 0.58 11.74 7.84
CA ALA A 27 -0.77 12.22 8.11
C ALA A 27 -1.83 11.09 8.08
N ALA A 28 -1.54 9.96 8.74
CA ALA A 28 -2.42 8.79 8.80
C ALA A 28 -3.89 9.09 9.16
N ASN A 29 -4.11 10.13 9.96
CA ASN A 29 -5.44 10.59 10.36
C ASN A 29 -6.25 11.22 9.21
N GLU A 30 -5.58 11.61 8.11
CA GLU A 30 -6.20 12.19 6.91
C GLU A 30 -6.37 11.15 5.79
N ARG A 31 -5.95 9.90 6.01
CA ARG A 31 -6.03 8.82 5.03
C ARG A 31 -7.28 7.98 5.25
N GLU A 32 -7.92 7.57 4.16
CA GLU A 32 -8.90 6.49 4.19
C GLU A 32 -8.16 5.17 4.31
N TRP A 33 -8.61 4.31 5.21
CA TRP A 33 -8.11 2.98 5.42
C TRP A 33 -9.07 1.93 4.88
N ALA A 34 -8.50 0.82 4.44
CA ALA A 34 -9.24 -0.34 4.02
C ALA A 34 -8.50 -1.63 4.32
N HIS A 35 -9.24 -2.72 4.46
CA HIS A 35 -8.66 -4.04 4.70
C HIS A 35 -9.52 -5.15 4.10
N ILE A 36 -8.88 -6.29 3.84
CA ILE A 36 -9.53 -7.51 3.38
C ILE A 36 -9.42 -8.55 4.51
N PRO A 37 -10.50 -8.85 5.23
CA PRO A 37 -10.49 -9.87 6.28
C PRO A 37 -10.45 -11.28 5.69
N TRP A 38 -10.18 -12.27 6.55
CA TRP A 38 -10.31 -13.69 6.22
C TRP A 38 -11.78 -14.10 6.21
N THR A 39 -12.42 -14.09 5.04
CA THR A 39 -13.84 -14.47 4.88
C THR A 39 -14.00 -15.87 4.27
N PRO A 40 -15.06 -16.62 4.63
CA PRO A 40 -15.46 -17.82 3.90
C PRO A 40 -15.84 -17.52 2.44
N GLY A 41 -15.71 -18.51 1.56
CA GLY A 41 -16.16 -18.43 0.16
C GLY A 41 -15.07 -18.00 -0.84
N ALA A 42 -15.47 -17.84 -2.10
CA ALA A 42 -14.59 -17.45 -3.20
C ALA A 42 -14.52 -15.92 -3.42
N GLY A 43 -15.39 -15.16 -2.76
CA GLY A 43 -15.45 -13.71 -2.90
C GLY A 43 -14.42 -12.99 -2.02
N THR A 44 -13.87 -11.90 -2.56
CA THR A 44 -13.06 -10.94 -1.80
C THR A 44 -13.97 -9.82 -1.31
N THR A 45 -14.18 -9.73 0.00
CA THR A 45 -14.87 -8.59 0.62
C THR A 45 -13.83 -7.61 1.14
N MET A 46 -13.94 -6.36 0.70
CA MET A 46 -13.11 -5.26 1.18
C MET A 46 -13.94 -4.41 2.14
N VAL A 47 -13.41 -4.19 3.34
CA VAL A 47 -13.92 -3.20 4.29
C VAL A 47 -13.15 -1.90 4.04
N ARG A 48 -13.86 -0.83 3.73
CA ARG A 48 -13.32 0.49 3.33
C ARG A 48 -14.16 1.60 3.97
N HIS A 49 -13.83 2.86 3.69
CA HIS A 49 -14.43 4.03 4.34
C HIS A 49 -14.20 4.04 5.86
N GLN A 50 -12.98 3.66 6.27
CA GLN A 50 -12.56 3.77 7.66
C GLN A 50 -11.52 4.88 7.80
N SER A 51 -11.67 5.69 8.83
CA SER A 51 -10.64 6.61 9.31
C SER A 51 -9.74 5.90 10.33
N GLN A 52 -8.62 6.54 10.68
CA GLN A 52 -7.82 6.06 11.82
C GLN A 52 -8.63 6.02 13.13
N LEU A 53 -9.60 6.92 13.32
CA LEU A 53 -10.47 6.91 14.50
C LEU A 53 -11.36 5.65 14.55
N ASP A 54 -11.84 5.18 13.39
CA ASP A 54 -12.66 3.96 13.31
C ASP A 54 -11.86 2.70 13.62
N LEU A 55 -10.58 2.68 13.23
CA LEU A 55 -9.65 1.58 13.51
C LEU A 55 -9.11 1.63 14.95
N GLY A 56 -9.00 2.84 15.51
CA GLY A 56 -8.40 3.11 16.80
C GLY A 56 -6.87 2.97 16.75
N ASP A 57 -6.32 2.26 17.72
CA ASP A 57 -4.90 1.88 17.72
C ASP A 57 -4.62 0.89 16.57
N ILE A 58 -3.79 1.30 15.60
CA ILE A 58 -3.55 0.56 14.36
C ILE A 58 -2.82 -0.75 14.64
N ASP A 59 -1.84 -0.77 15.54
CA ASP A 59 -1.11 -2.00 15.88
C ASP A 59 -2.04 -3.01 16.58
N GLY A 60 -2.86 -2.51 17.50
CA GLY A 60 -3.93 -3.28 18.11
C GLY A 60 -4.95 -3.81 17.08
N PHE A 61 -5.34 -2.99 16.11
CA PHE A 61 -6.23 -3.41 15.04
C PHE A 61 -5.62 -4.52 14.18
N LEU A 62 -4.37 -4.35 13.71
CA LEU A 62 -3.69 -5.31 12.86
C LEU A 62 -3.46 -6.65 13.57
N SER A 63 -3.07 -6.62 14.84
CA SER A 63 -2.84 -7.83 15.64
C SER A 63 -4.14 -8.58 15.96
N ARG A 64 -5.25 -7.89 16.25
CA ARG A 64 -6.55 -8.53 16.56
C ARG A 64 -7.30 -9.01 15.31
N THR A 65 -7.35 -8.16 14.29
CA THR A 65 -8.09 -8.43 13.05
C THR A 65 -7.31 -9.38 12.14
N ALA A 66 -5.98 -9.25 12.12
CA ALA A 66 -5.06 -10.01 11.29
C ALA A 66 -5.52 -10.07 9.82
N PRO A 67 -5.76 -8.92 9.16
CA PRO A 67 -6.30 -8.91 7.80
C PRO A 67 -5.34 -9.55 6.80
N ARG A 68 -5.88 -10.09 5.69
CA ARG A 68 -5.08 -10.60 4.56
C ARG A 68 -4.31 -9.48 3.88
N HIS A 69 -4.97 -8.34 3.74
CA HIS A 69 -4.43 -7.14 3.13
C HIS A 69 -4.92 -5.92 3.89
N VAL A 70 -4.06 -4.93 4.03
CA VAL A 70 -4.36 -3.62 4.61
C VAL A 70 -3.83 -2.54 3.68
N TYR A 71 -4.60 -1.47 3.53
CA TYR A 71 -4.32 -0.37 2.62
C TYR A 71 -4.67 0.96 3.29
N PHE A 72 -4.01 2.01 2.84
CA PHE A 72 -4.44 3.39 3.06
C PHE A 72 -4.44 4.14 1.72
N SER A 73 -5.23 5.19 1.61
CA SER A 73 -5.37 5.96 0.38
C SER A 73 -4.15 6.82 0.09
N ALA A 74 -3.78 6.90 -1.19
CA ALA A 74 -2.85 7.91 -1.69
C ALA A 74 -3.40 9.33 -1.53
N ALA A 75 -4.72 9.49 -1.52
CA ALA A 75 -5.39 10.75 -1.26
C ALA A 75 -5.46 11.07 0.24
N SER A 76 -5.52 12.36 0.54
CA SER A 76 -5.81 12.91 1.87
C SER A 76 -7.17 13.60 1.86
N TYR A 77 -7.87 13.52 2.99
CA TYR A 77 -9.26 13.95 3.16
C TYR A 77 -9.45 14.70 4.49
N ASP A 78 -10.42 15.61 4.52
CA ASP A 78 -10.93 16.21 5.77
C ASP A 78 -11.66 15.16 6.63
N ASP A 79 -12.51 14.35 5.97
CA ASP A 79 -13.26 13.24 6.59
C ASP A 79 -13.00 11.93 5.81
N PRO A 80 -11.93 11.19 6.14
CA PRO A 80 -11.59 9.96 5.43
C PRO A 80 -12.62 8.82 5.63
N GLY A 81 -13.40 8.86 6.71
CA GLY A 81 -14.42 7.84 7.03
C GLY A 81 -15.73 8.03 6.26
N ALA A 82 -15.96 9.20 5.65
CA ALA A 82 -17.18 9.45 4.90
C ALA A 82 -17.41 8.43 3.77
N SER A 83 -18.65 7.96 3.64
CA SER A 83 -19.05 6.94 2.68
C SER A 83 -19.19 7.46 1.24
N THR A 84 -19.21 8.78 1.04
CA THR A 84 -19.35 9.41 -0.29
C THR A 84 -18.23 10.40 -0.55
N MET A 85 -17.76 10.47 -1.80
CA MET A 85 -16.62 11.31 -2.18
C MET A 85 -16.86 12.80 -1.93
N SER A 86 -18.09 13.29 -2.15
CA SER A 86 -18.45 14.70 -1.92
C SER A 86 -18.37 15.11 -0.46
N GLN A 87 -18.51 14.16 0.46
CA GLN A 87 -18.44 14.40 1.91
C GLN A 87 -17.02 14.27 2.47
N LYS A 88 -16.11 13.59 1.76
CA LYS A 88 -14.74 13.36 2.25
C LYS A 88 -13.91 14.63 2.37
N GLY A 89 -14.20 15.69 1.60
CA GLY A 89 -13.37 16.88 1.54
C GLY A 89 -11.95 16.57 1.06
N TRP A 90 -11.81 16.20 -0.23
CA TRP A 90 -10.51 15.87 -0.81
C TRP A 90 -9.54 17.04 -0.75
N ARG A 91 -8.33 16.79 -0.24
CA ARG A 91 -7.28 17.81 -0.04
C ARG A 91 -6.15 17.73 -1.06
N GLY A 92 -5.87 16.53 -1.57
CA GLY A 92 -4.70 16.24 -2.38
C GLY A 92 -4.45 14.74 -2.47
N ALA A 93 -3.42 14.36 -3.22
CA ALA A 93 -2.94 12.99 -3.29
C ALA A 93 -1.43 12.92 -3.49
N ASP A 94 -0.84 11.83 -3.00
CA ASP A 94 0.54 11.47 -3.26
C ASP A 94 0.70 11.02 -4.71
N LEU A 95 1.86 11.30 -5.29
CA LEU A 95 2.27 10.72 -6.56
C LEU A 95 2.90 9.35 -6.29
N ILE A 96 2.26 8.30 -6.81
CA ILE A 96 2.71 6.91 -6.64
C ILE A 96 3.00 6.31 -8.01
N PHE A 97 4.14 5.64 -8.09
CA PHE A 97 4.50 4.79 -9.22
C PHE A 97 4.54 3.34 -8.74
N ASP A 98 3.85 2.46 -9.44
CA ASP A 98 3.91 1.02 -9.25
C ASP A 98 4.66 0.38 -10.42
N LEU A 99 5.57 -0.54 -10.12
CA LEU A 99 6.44 -1.16 -11.12
C LEU A 99 6.22 -2.66 -11.12
N ASP A 100 5.44 -3.10 -12.11
CA ASP A 100 5.12 -4.50 -12.34
C ASP A 100 6.15 -5.12 -13.27
N ALA A 101 6.97 -6.02 -12.73
CA ALA A 101 8.11 -6.59 -13.44
C ALA A 101 7.71 -7.37 -14.70
N ASP A 102 6.58 -8.07 -14.65
CA ASP A 102 5.99 -8.85 -15.74
C ASP A 102 5.42 -7.99 -16.87
N HIS A 103 5.24 -6.70 -16.63
CA HIS A 103 4.81 -5.71 -17.63
C HIS A 103 5.97 -4.86 -18.17
N LEU A 104 7.21 -5.10 -17.73
CA LEU A 104 8.36 -4.35 -18.22
C LEU A 104 8.74 -4.75 -19.65
N PRO A 105 9.16 -3.78 -20.49
CA PRO A 105 9.66 -4.08 -21.81
C PRO A 105 10.83 -5.07 -21.76
N GLY A 106 10.74 -6.15 -22.54
CA GLY A 106 11.76 -7.19 -22.61
C GLY A 106 11.67 -8.27 -21.53
N VAL A 107 10.64 -8.23 -20.68
CA VAL A 107 10.30 -9.34 -19.79
C VAL A 107 9.19 -10.17 -20.44
N ASP A 108 9.46 -11.46 -20.63
CA ASP A 108 8.42 -12.47 -20.87
C ASP A 108 8.15 -13.20 -19.55
N PRO A 109 6.97 -13.08 -18.93
CA PRO A 109 6.69 -13.69 -17.62
C PRO A 109 6.71 -15.22 -17.63
N SER A 110 6.58 -15.84 -18.80
CA SER A 110 6.61 -17.29 -18.97
C SER A 110 8.03 -17.84 -19.15
N GLU A 111 8.97 -17.02 -19.62
CA GLU A 111 10.35 -17.42 -19.91
C GLU A 111 11.39 -16.79 -18.97
N THR A 112 11.12 -15.60 -18.47
CA THR A 112 12.03 -14.82 -17.64
C THR A 112 12.01 -15.34 -16.22
N SER A 113 13.18 -15.65 -15.66
CA SER A 113 13.23 -16.11 -14.27
C SER A 113 12.81 -15.00 -13.30
N TYR A 114 12.27 -15.37 -12.15
CA TYR A 114 11.90 -14.40 -11.11
C TYR A 114 13.06 -13.47 -10.70
N LYS A 115 14.28 -14.00 -10.68
CA LYS A 115 15.48 -13.21 -10.38
C LYS A 115 15.74 -12.14 -11.45
N GLU A 116 15.55 -12.48 -12.72
CA GLU A 116 15.72 -11.54 -13.84
C GLU A 116 14.61 -10.50 -13.86
N MET A 117 13.36 -10.90 -13.56
CA MET A 117 12.24 -9.96 -13.40
C MET A 117 12.51 -8.93 -12.30
N LEU A 118 13.01 -9.37 -11.14
CA LEU A 118 13.41 -8.46 -10.05
C LEU A 118 14.56 -7.52 -10.46
N ALA A 119 15.54 -8.03 -11.21
CA ALA A 119 16.63 -7.20 -11.70
C ALA A 119 16.13 -6.13 -12.68
N ALA A 120 15.28 -6.51 -13.64
CA ALA A 120 14.67 -5.59 -14.58
C ALA A 120 13.82 -4.51 -13.87
N CYS A 121 13.06 -4.90 -12.85
CA CYS A 121 12.26 -3.97 -12.05
C CYS A 121 13.13 -2.98 -11.27
N LYS A 122 14.23 -3.44 -10.66
CA LYS A 122 15.20 -2.57 -9.99
C LYS A 122 15.86 -1.58 -10.96
N ASP A 123 16.16 -2.01 -12.18
CA ASP A 123 16.73 -1.15 -13.22
C ASP A 123 15.71 -0.12 -13.72
N ALA A 124 14.44 -0.51 -13.87
CA ALA A 124 13.34 0.40 -14.19
C ALA A 124 13.14 1.46 -13.10
N LEU A 125 13.17 1.05 -11.83
CA LEU A 125 13.11 1.97 -10.70
C LEU A 125 14.27 2.97 -10.71
N SER A 126 15.49 2.50 -10.93
CA SER A 126 16.67 3.38 -10.92
C SER A 126 16.58 4.46 -11.99
N ARG A 127 16.04 4.11 -13.17
CA ARG A 127 15.75 5.07 -14.25
C ARG A 127 14.64 6.04 -13.87
N LEU A 128 13.56 5.55 -13.26
CA LEU A 128 12.46 6.40 -12.79
C LEU A 128 12.95 7.42 -11.75
N LEU A 129 13.71 6.99 -10.75
CA LEU A 129 14.28 7.88 -9.74
C LEU A 129 15.19 8.93 -10.37
N SER A 130 16.08 8.50 -11.27
CA SER A 130 16.96 9.42 -12.01
C SER A 130 16.17 10.47 -12.79
N PHE A 131 15.09 10.06 -13.46
CA PHE A 131 14.20 10.96 -14.20
C PHE A 131 13.49 11.95 -13.27
N LEU A 132 12.92 11.46 -12.16
CA LEU A 132 12.23 12.32 -11.19
C LEU A 132 13.18 13.35 -10.58
N GLU A 133 14.37 12.94 -10.19
CA GLU A 133 15.38 13.83 -9.63
C GLU A 133 15.89 14.88 -10.62
N ALA A 134 16.15 14.47 -11.87
CA ALA A 134 16.66 15.37 -12.90
C ALA A 134 15.62 16.41 -13.35
N ASP A 135 14.37 15.99 -13.54
CA ASP A 135 13.35 16.82 -14.20
C ASP A 135 12.44 17.54 -13.19
N PHE A 136 12.26 16.99 -11.98
CA PHE A 136 11.35 17.52 -10.96
C PHE A 136 12.05 17.90 -9.65
N GLY A 137 13.37 17.67 -9.55
CA GLY A 137 14.16 17.95 -8.35
C GLY A 137 14.15 16.79 -7.36
N SER A 138 14.97 16.89 -6.31
CA SER A 138 15.07 15.83 -5.32
C SER A 138 13.75 15.69 -4.55
N PRO A 139 13.31 14.45 -4.26
CA PRO A 139 12.15 14.22 -3.42
C PRO A 139 12.35 14.91 -2.05
N THR A 140 11.39 15.70 -1.61
CA THR A 140 11.47 16.45 -0.35
C THR A 140 11.50 15.50 0.85
N THR A 141 12.00 15.97 2.01
CA THR A 141 11.99 15.21 3.26
C THR A 141 10.58 14.68 3.57
N GLY A 142 10.38 13.37 3.43
CA GLY A 142 9.06 12.70 3.48
C GLY A 142 8.84 11.66 2.39
N SER A 143 9.69 11.62 1.35
CA SER A 143 9.69 10.55 0.36
C SER A 143 10.24 9.25 0.93
N SER A 144 9.47 8.17 0.77
CA SER A 144 9.84 6.81 1.16
C SER A 144 9.72 5.89 -0.04
N SER A 145 10.67 4.96 -0.21
CA SER A 145 10.46 3.80 -1.07
C SER A 145 9.97 2.65 -0.21
N LEU A 146 8.89 2.00 -0.61
CA LEU A 146 8.25 0.91 0.13
C LEU A 146 8.15 -0.29 -0.81
N VAL A 147 8.70 -1.42 -0.39
CA VAL A 147 8.57 -2.68 -1.14
C VAL A 147 7.42 -3.45 -0.51
N ALA A 148 6.34 -3.67 -1.27
CA ALA A 148 5.16 -4.41 -0.83
C ALA A 148 4.99 -5.65 -1.70
N GLY A 149 5.12 -6.85 -1.14
CA GLY A 149 4.65 -8.08 -1.78
C GLY A 149 5.25 -8.47 -3.15
N GLY A 150 6.36 -7.86 -3.58
CA GLY A 150 6.98 -8.08 -4.90
C GLY A 150 6.93 -6.86 -5.83
N THR A 151 6.15 -5.84 -5.49
CA THR A 151 6.12 -4.53 -6.14
C THR A 151 6.89 -3.49 -5.31
N MET A 152 7.56 -2.55 -5.98
CA MET A 152 8.28 -1.45 -5.34
C MET A 152 7.57 -0.14 -5.64
N SER A 153 6.91 0.42 -4.62
CA SER A 153 6.21 1.69 -4.73
C SER A 153 7.08 2.82 -4.17
N THR A 154 7.23 3.91 -4.92
CA THR A 154 7.93 5.11 -4.44
C THR A 154 6.92 6.21 -4.11
N PHE A 155 7.07 6.82 -2.94
CA PHE A 155 6.25 7.92 -2.45
C PHE A 155 6.96 9.25 -2.69
N ALA A 156 6.27 10.20 -3.33
CA ALA A 156 6.65 11.60 -3.32
C ALA A 156 5.45 12.45 -2.83
N PRO A 157 5.55 13.11 -1.66
CA PRO A 157 4.55 14.10 -1.27
C PRO A 157 4.71 15.33 -2.17
N THR A 158 3.92 15.42 -3.23
CA THR A 158 3.90 16.61 -4.09
C THR A 158 3.04 17.69 -3.46
N ARG A 159 3.68 18.70 -2.85
CA ARG A 159 3.12 20.06 -2.80
C ARG A 159 3.68 20.85 -3.98
N PHE A 160 2.98 20.87 -5.10
CA PHE A 160 3.20 21.88 -6.13
C PHE A 160 2.52 23.18 -5.67
N SER A 161 3.27 24.10 -5.07
CA SER A 161 2.83 25.49 -4.97
C SER A 161 2.86 26.10 -6.36
N HIS A 162 1.70 26.57 -6.85
CA HIS A 162 1.64 27.53 -7.95
C HIS A 162 2.19 28.89 -7.50
#